data_AF-A0A645B3P2-F1
#
_entry.id   AF-A0A645B3P2-F1
#
_cell.length_a   1.000
_cell.length_b   1.000
_cell.length_c   1.000
_cell.angle_alpha   90.00
_cell.angle_beta   90.00
_cell.angle_gamma   90.00
#
_symmetry.space_group_name_H-M   'P 1'
#
loop_
_entity.id
_entity.type
_entity.pdbx_description
1 polymer ?
#
loop_
_entity_poly.entity_id
_entity_poly.type
_entity_poly.pdbx_seq_one_letter_code
_entity_poly.pdbx_strand_id
1 'polypeptide(L)' 'MAQAAEWLQCSVFTIRRMIERGELRAYRYGPRIIRVDLADLQRLRRPVTPTAEYRTARSAMEPASAAEFSGESA' A
#
# COMPACT_ATOMS: atom_id res chain seq x y z
N MET A 1 -13.99 1.20 -15.01
CA MET A 1 -13.37 1.18 -13.66
C MET A 1 -13.65 -0.12 -12.91
N ALA A 2 -14.88 -0.68 -12.96
CA ALA A 2 -15.21 -1.96 -12.30
C ALA A 2 -14.18 -3.07 -12.61
N GLN A 3 -13.83 -3.26 -13.88
CA GLN A 3 -12.82 -4.24 -14.30
C GLN A 3 -11.45 -4.07 -13.64
N ALA A 4 -10.99 -2.83 -13.41
CA ALA A 4 -9.71 -2.59 -12.73
C ALA A 4 -9.78 -2.96 -11.23
N ALA A 5 -10.92 -2.69 -10.60
CA ALA A 5 -11.17 -3.05 -9.21
C ALA A 5 -11.22 -4.58 -9.04
N GLU A 6 -11.87 -5.28 -9.97
CA GLU A 6 -11.89 -6.74 -10.03
C GLU A 6 -10.49 -7.33 -10.24
N TRP A 7 -9.70 -6.74 -11.14
CA TRP A 7 -8.33 -7.23 -11.40
C TRP A 7 -7.41 -7.10 -10.19
N LEU A 8 -7.54 -6.01 -9.41
CA LEU A 8 -6.79 -5.80 -8.18
C LEU A 8 -7.45 -6.38 -6.93
N GLN A 9 -8.61 -7.05 -7.07
CA GLN A 9 -9.41 -7.58 -5.96
C GLN A 9 -9.66 -6.54 -4.86
N CYS A 10 -10.00 -5.32 -5.26
CA CYS A 10 -10.25 -4.20 -4.35
C CYS A 10 -11.58 -3.51 -4.66
N SER A 11 -11.98 -2.55 -3.82
CA SER A 11 -13.18 -1.76 -4.07
C SER A 11 -12.97 -0.74 -5.20
N VAL A 12 -14.05 -0.36 -5.91
CA VAL A 12 -14.01 0.72 -6.90
C VAL A 12 -13.63 2.07 -6.26
N PHE A 13 -13.99 2.28 -4.99
CA PHE A 13 -13.59 3.48 -4.23
C PHE A 13 -12.07 3.55 -4.04
N THR A 14 -11.40 2.41 -3.82
CA THR A 14 -9.95 2.35 -3.73
C THR A 14 -9.30 2.81 -5.04
N ILE A 15 -9.79 2.33 -6.19
CA ILE A 15 -9.30 2.77 -7.51
C ILE A 15 -9.50 4.26 -7.71
N ARG A 16 -10.68 4.80 -7.35
CA ARG A 16 -10.94 6.25 -7.45
C ARG A 16 -9.97 7.06 -6.58
N ARG A 17 -9.74 6.61 -5.34
CA ARG A 17 -8.79 7.25 -4.42
C ARG A 17 -7.35 7.21 -4.94
N MET A 18 -6.93 6.10 -5.54
CA MET A 18 -5.60 6.01 -6.19
C MET A 18 -5.45 7.02 -7.33
N ILE A 19 -6.52 7.20 -8.13
CA ILE A 19 -6.53 8.21 -9.20
C ILE A 19 -6.49 9.63 -8.64
N GLU A 20 -7.28 9.92 -7.60
CA GLU A 20 -7.31 11.23 -6.92
C GLU A 20 -5.95 11.59 -6.31
N ARG A 21 -5.22 10.61 -5.77
CA ARG A 21 -3.87 10.78 -5.22
C ARG A 21 -2.79 10.88 -6.30
N GLY A 22 -3.10 10.60 -7.56
CA GLY A 22 -2.13 10.54 -8.65
C GLY A 22 -1.27 9.27 -8.65
N GLU A 23 -1.60 8.27 -7.83
CA GLU A 23 -0.91 6.97 -7.79
C GLU A 23 -1.23 6.12 -9.02
N LEU A 24 -2.45 6.25 -9.56
CA LEU A 24 -2.93 5.50 -10.71
C LEU A 24 -3.38 6.43 -11.83
N ARG A 25 -2.80 6.25 -13.01
CA ARG A 25 -3.18 7.01 -14.20
C ARG A 25 -4.49 6.49 -14.79
N ALA A 26 -5.38 7.40 -15.13
CA ALA A 26 -6.64 7.09 -15.77
C ALA A 26 -6.86 8.00 -16.99
N TYR A 27 -7.54 7.45 -17.99
CA TYR A 27 -7.74 8.08 -19.29
C TYR A 27 -9.23 8.29 -19.53
N ARG A 28 -9.61 9.48 -19.98
CA ARG A 28 -10.99 9.80 -20.36
C ARG A 28 -11.23 9.39 -21.81
N TYR A 29 -12.33 8.67 -22.02
CA TYR A 29 -12.83 8.29 -23.34
C TYR A 29 -14.16 9.02 -23.57
N GLY A 30 -14.09 10.33 -23.83
CA GLY A 30 -15.26 11.18 -23.93
C GLY A 30 -15.76 11.71 -22.56
N PRO A 31 -17.00 12.22 -22.50
CA PRO A 31 -17.43 13.09 -21.39
C PRO A 31 -17.67 12.36 -20.06
N ARG A 32 -18.01 11.07 -20.08
CA ARG A 32 -18.39 10.31 -18.87
C ARG A 32 -17.61 9.02 -18.65
N ILE A 33 -16.79 8.61 -19.61
CA ILE A 33 -16.13 7.31 -19.57
C ILE A 33 -14.69 7.51 -19.11
N ILE A 34 -14.34 6.80 -18.03
CA ILE A 34 -12.96 6.71 -17.58
C ILE A 34 -12.51 5.25 -17.67
N ARG A 35 -11.31 5.07 -18.20
CA ARG A 35 -10.63 3.78 -18.34
C ARG A 35 -9.25 3.86 -17.69
N VAL A 36 -8.76 2.69 -17.31
CA VAL A 36 -7.44 2.50 -16.71
C VAL A 36 -6.74 1.47 -17.58
N ASP A 37 -5.48 1.71 -17.91
CA ASP A 37 -4.66 0.77 -18.67
C ASP A 37 -4.20 -0.38 -17.74
N LEU A 38 -4.20 -1.60 -18.26
CA LEU A 38 -3.70 -2.77 -17.55
C LEU A 38 -2.21 -2.65 -17.20
N ALA A 39 -1.40 -2.04 -18.08
CA ALA A 39 0.01 -1.82 -17.83
C ALA A 39 0.24 -0.90 -16.63
N ASP A 40 -0.61 0.11 -16.45
CA ASP A 40 -0.52 1.02 -15.29
C ASP A 40 -0.92 0.31 -13.99
N LEU A 41 -1.89 -0.63 -14.03
CA LEU A 41 -2.21 -1.49 -12.89
C LEU A 41 -1.06 -2.44 -12.53
N GLN A 42 -0.35 -2.98 -13.51
CA GLN A 42 0.80 -3.84 -13.27
C GLN A 42 1.97 -3.09 -12.64
N ARG A 43 2.18 -1.82 -13.01
CA ARG A 43 3.22 -0.95 -12.45
C ARG A 43 3.01 -0.59 -10.98
N LEU A 44 1.76 -0.65 -10.49
CA LEU A 44 1.45 -0.42 -9.08
C LEU A 44 2.00 -1.51 -8.14
N ARG A 45 2.41 -2.66 -8.67
CA ARG A 45 2.91 -3.78 -7.87
C ARG A 45 4.20 -3.38 -7.17
N ARG A 46 4.12 -3.21 -5.85
CA ARG A 46 5.26 -3.04 -4.98
C ARG A 46 5.39 -4.28 -4.09
N PRO A 47 6.58 -4.90 -4.01
CA PRO A 47 6.77 -6.01 -3.09
C PRO A 47 6.55 -5.54 -1.66
N VAL A 48 5.87 -6.37 -0.88
CA VAL A 48 5.80 -6.19 0.57
C VAL A 48 7.14 -6.62 1.17
N THR A 49 7.61 -5.89 2.19
CA THR A 49 8.80 -6.30 2.94
C THR A 49 8.54 -7.68 3.56
N PRO A 50 9.37 -8.70 3.29
CA PRO A 50 9.22 -10.01 3.90
C PRO A 50 9.26 -9.89 5.42
N THR A 51 8.41 -10.64 6.12
CA THR A 51 8.31 -10.58 7.59
C THR A 51 9.64 -10.89 8.28
N ALA A 52 10.46 -11.78 7.72
CA ALA A 52 11.78 -12.10 8.25
C ALA A 52 12.70 -10.85 8.26
N GLU A 53 12.75 -10.12 7.15
CA GLU A 53 13.52 -8.89 7.02
C GLU A 53 12.97 -7.77 7.91
N TYR A 54 11.65 -7.63 8.00
CA TYR A 54 11.01 -6.64 8.89
C TYR A 54 11.36 -6.89 10.36
N ARG A 55 11.36 -8.16 10.81
CA ARG A 55 11.72 -8.51 12.20
C ARG A 55 13.19 -8.18 12.50
N THR A 56 14.11 -8.54 11.61
CA THR A 56 15.53 -8.21 11.76
C THR A 56 15.75 -6.70 11.76
N ALA A 57 15.13 -5.97 10.82
CA ALA A 57 15.23 -4.52 10.77
C ALA A 57 14.64 -3.86 12.03
N ARG A 58 13.52 -4.36 12.54
CA ARG A 58 12.89 -3.86 13.78
C ARG A 58 13.77 -4.10 15.01
N SER A 59 14.36 -5.28 15.16
CA SER A 59 15.29 -5.57 16.27
C SER A 59 16.58 -4.76 16.18
N ALA A 60 17.04 -4.42 14.97
CA ALA A 60 18.17 -3.52 14.76
C ALA A 60 17.81 -2.03 15.01
N MET A 61 16.54 -1.65 14.82
CA MET A 61 16.00 -0.31 15.12
C MET A 61 15.54 -0.11 16.57
N GLU A 62 15.62 -1.13 17.42
CA GLU A 62 15.49 -0.99 18.88
C GLU A 62 16.88 -0.84 19.55
N PRO A 63 17.46 0.38 19.66
CA PRO A 63 18.36 0.66 20.76
C PRO A 63 17.55 1.16 21.97
N ALA A 64 17.58 0.37 23.05
CA ALA A 64 17.29 0.80 24.42
C ALA A 64 15.85 1.22 24.79
N SER A 65 14.85 0.32 24.72
CA SER A 65 13.62 0.46 25.55
C SER A 65 13.40 -0.69 26.55
N ALA A 66 14.32 -1.64 26.65
CA ALA A 66 14.24 -2.75 27.60
C ALA A 66 14.93 -2.48 28.96
N ALA A 67 15.63 -1.34 29.12
CA ALA A 67 16.36 -1.01 30.35
C ALA A 67 15.51 -0.28 31.41
N GLU A 68 14.26 0.10 31.12
CA GLU A 68 13.44 0.94 32.02
C GLU A 68 12.39 0.17 32.84
N PHE A 69 12.33 -1.17 32.75
CA PHE A 69 11.51 -1.97 33.66
C PHE A 69 12.38 -2.64 34.74
N SER A 70 13.08 -1.81 35.52
CA SER A 70 13.85 -2.20 36.69
C SER A 70 13.62 -1.19 37.81
N GLY A 71 12.39 -1.16 38.31
CA GLY A 71 11.98 -0.27 39.39
C GLY A 71 10.58 -0.66 39.87
N GLU A 72 10.55 -1.59 40.82
CA GLU A 72 9.82 -1.51 42.10
C GLU A 72 9.56 -2.95 42.59
N SER A 73 10.49 -3.48 43.38
CA SER A 73 10.19 -4.48 44.40
C SER A 73 10.19 -3.74 45.74
N ALA A 74 9.04 -3.69 46.40
CA ALA A 74 8.89 -3.35 47.80
C ALA A 74 7.68 -4.14 48.35
#